data_AF-A0A0M0JCJ1-F1
#
_entry.id   AF-A0A0M0JCJ1-F1
#
_cell.length_a   1.000
_cell.length_b   1.000
_cell.length_c   1.000
_cell.angle_alpha   90.00
_cell.angle_beta   90.00
_cell.angle_gamma   90.00
#
_symmetry.space_group_name_H-M   'P 1'
#
loop_
_entity.id
_entity.type
_entity.pdbx_description
1 polymer ?
#
loop_
_entity_poly.entity_id
_entity_poly.type
_entity_poly.pdbx_seq_one_letter_code
_entity_poly.pdbx_strand_id
1 'polypeptide(L)'
;RSGRRPALGRRRSARHRASGASPRDGASRRGCMTQPANSSQMHLVTVGEVDGDSAVISMGTEPPHVFRLPLALLPPGTAAGNIILLQTMRDSGAVQERERGIRALQAEIRARFRR
;
A
#
# COMPACT_ATOMS: atom_id res chain seq x y z
N ARG A 1 -33.46 -70.22 -8.72
CA ARG A 1 -34.57 -70.49 -7.77
C ARG A 1 -33.95 -70.68 -6.38
N SER A 2 -34.59 -70.09 -5.35
CA SER A 2 -34.27 -70.09 -3.91
C SER A 2 -32.89 -69.53 -3.50
N GLY A 3 -32.71 -68.72 -2.47
CA GLY A 3 -33.61 -68.17 -1.46
C GLY A 3 -32.76 -67.76 -0.24
N ARG A 4 -33.27 -66.77 0.51
CA ARG A 4 -33.01 -66.48 1.95
C ARG A 4 -31.80 -65.61 2.36
N ARG A 5 -32.15 -64.33 2.54
CA ARG A 5 -31.94 -63.40 3.69
C ARG A 5 -30.51 -62.90 4.04
N PRO A 6 -30.34 -61.56 4.15
CA PRO A 6 -29.14 -60.95 4.70
C PRO A 6 -29.10 -61.06 6.24
N ALA A 7 -27.92 -61.34 6.78
CA ALA A 7 -27.67 -61.30 8.22
C ALA A 7 -27.57 -59.84 8.70
N LEU A 8 -28.45 -59.50 9.65
CA LEU A 8 -28.49 -58.26 10.41
C LEU A 8 -27.27 -58.15 11.35
N GLY A 9 -26.30 -57.33 10.97
CA GLY A 9 -25.21 -56.87 11.84
C GLY A 9 -25.54 -55.53 12.50
N ARG A 10 -26.07 -55.60 13.72
CA ARG A 10 -26.21 -54.58 14.78
C ARG A 10 -25.74 -53.13 14.52
N ARG A 11 -26.73 -52.24 14.47
CA ARG A 11 -26.85 -50.90 15.09
C ARG A 11 -25.62 -50.36 15.85
N ARG A 12 -25.10 -49.19 15.42
CA ARG A 12 -24.85 -48.05 16.32
C ARG A 12 -25.22 -46.73 15.62
N SER A 13 -26.26 -46.10 16.12
CA SER A 13 -26.70 -44.75 15.76
C SER A 13 -25.59 -43.74 16.08
N ALA A 14 -25.07 -43.05 15.06
CA ALA A 14 -24.31 -41.82 15.29
C ALA A 14 -25.33 -40.73 15.68
N ARG A 15 -25.52 -40.56 17.00
CA ARG A 15 -26.31 -39.47 17.55
C ARG A 15 -25.61 -38.15 17.26
N HIS A 16 -26.40 -37.18 16.81
CA HIS A 16 -26.16 -35.76 16.94
C HIS A 16 -25.56 -35.42 18.32
N ARG A 17 -24.43 -34.70 18.32
CA ARG A 17 -24.16 -33.66 19.31
C ARG A 17 -23.92 -32.37 18.56
N ALA A 18 -24.86 -31.45 18.74
CA ALA A 18 -24.67 -30.04 18.48
C ALA A 18 -23.65 -29.46 19.47
N SER A 19 -23.15 -28.28 19.13
CA SER A 19 -22.60 -27.27 20.05
C SER A 19 -21.13 -27.44 20.48
N GLY A 20 -20.24 -27.11 19.56
CA GLY A 20 -18.84 -26.77 19.85
C GLY A 20 -18.49 -25.39 19.28
N ALA A 21 -19.28 -24.36 19.63
CA ALA A 21 -18.88 -22.99 19.38
C ALA A 21 -17.76 -22.63 20.36
N SER A 22 -16.54 -22.49 19.84
CA SER A 22 -15.54 -21.51 20.29
C SER A 22 -14.42 -21.42 19.25
N PRO A 23 -14.50 -20.53 18.26
CA PRO A 23 -13.30 -20.03 17.60
C PRO A 23 -12.67 -19.00 18.55
N ARG A 24 -11.97 -19.50 19.57
CA ARG A 24 -11.03 -18.70 20.38
C ARG A 24 -9.62 -19.20 20.13
N ASP A 25 -9.16 -18.97 18.91
CA ASP A 25 -7.83 -18.44 18.64
C ASP A 25 -8.09 -17.21 17.75
N GLY A 26 -8.14 -15.99 18.28
CA GLY A 26 -7.06 -15.42 19.07
C GLY A 26 -6.21 -14.56 18.16
N ALA A 27 -6.81 -13.47 17.67
CA ALA A 27 -6.18 -12.24 17.21
C ALA A 27 -4.67 -12.30 16.88
N SER A 28 -4.34 -12.62 15.63
CA SER A 28 -3.18 -11.99 14.98
C SER A 28 -3.43 -11.77 13.50
N ARG A 29 -4.61 -11.22 13.17
CA ARG A 29 -4.65 -10.27 12.05
C ARG A 29 -3.96 -9.02 12.58
N ARG A 30 -2.61 -9.01 12.57
CA ARG A 30 -1.88 -7.74 12.54
C ARG A 30 -2.59 -6.95 11.46
N GLY A 31 -3.23 -5.86 11.87
CA GLY A 31 -3.90 -4.99 10.94
C GLY A 31 -2.91 -4.69 9.85
N CYS A 32 -3.11 -5.29 8.68
CA CYS A 32 -2.86 -4.55 7.47
C CYS A 32 -3.89 -3.41 7.54
N MET A 33 -3.54 -2.38 8.31
CA MET A 33 -3.81 -1.02 7.88
C MET A 33 -3.15 -0.95 6.51
N THR A 34 -3.86 -1.46 5.51
CA THR A 34 -3.73 -0.99 4.15
C THR A 34 -4.01 0.48 4.33
N GLN A 35 -2.94 1.28 4.37
CA GLN A 35 -3.09 2.72 4.23
C GLN A 35 -4.08 2.93 3.09
N PRO A 36 -5.14 3.72 3.29
CA PRO A 36 -6.13 3.92 2.25
C PRO A 36 -5.38 4.28 0.97
N ALA A 37 -5.69 3.57 -0.12
CA ALA A 37 -4.93 3.55 -1.38
C ALA A 37 -4.74 4.94 -2.02
N ASN A 38 -5.40 5.96 -1.47
CA ASN A 38 -5.37 7.36 -1.88
C ASN A 38 -5.21 8.27 -0.64
N SER A 39 -4.13 8.15 0.13
CA SER A 39 -3.82 9.16 1.16
C SER A 39 -3.15 10.36 0.50
N SER A 40 -3.88 11.46 0.33
CA SER A 40 -3.29 12.76 0.02
C SER A 40 -2.92 13.46 1.33
N GLN A 41 -1.71 14.01 1.42
CA GLN A 41 -1.32 14.89 2.52
C GLN A 41 -1.17 16.32 1.98
N MET A 42 -1.67 17.29 2.74
CA MET A 42 -1.64 18.70 2.40
C MET A 42 -0.82 19.44 3.45
N HIS A 43 0.14 20.24 3.02
CA HIS A 43 1.00 21.03 3.90
C HIS A 43 1.03 22.47 3.42
N LEU A 44 0.75 23.42 4.32
CA LEU A 44 1.11 24.81 4.09
C LEU A 44 2.59 24.97 4.41
N VAL A 45 3.35 25.46 3.44
CA VAL A 45 4.79 25.63 3.57
C VAL A 45 5.19 27.05 3.20
N THR A 46 6.19 27.57 3.92
CA THR A 46 6.72 28.91 3.69
C THR A 46 7.99 28.81 2.86
N VAL A 47 8.08 29.64 1.83
CA VAL A 47 9.26 29.81 0.99
C VAL A 47 10.23 30.72 1.74
N GLY A 48 11.39 30.21 2.09
CA GLY A 48 12.51 30.94 2.67
C GLY A 48 13.37 31.58 1.59
N GLU A 49 14.68 31.47 1.75
CA GLU A 49 15.66 31.97 0.79
C GLU A 49 15.48 31.30 -0.59
N VAL A 50 15.57 32.12 -1.64
CA VAL A 50 15.58 31.69 -3.03
C VAL A 50 16.96 31.99 -3.60
N ASP A 51 17.64 30.96 -4.09
CA ASP A 51 19.01 31.05 -4.62
C ASP A 51 19.11 30.31 -5.95
N GLY A 52 19.57 31.01 -6.98
CA GLY A 52 19.79 30.48 -8.32
C GLY A 52 18.58 29.71 -8.88
N ASP A 53 18.66 28.38 -8.79
CA ASP A 53 17.71 27.41 -9.34
C ASP A 53 16.87 26.69 -8.27
N SER A 54 16.95 27.07 -6.99
CA SER A 54 16.24 26.42 -5.89
C SER A 54 15.73 27.39 -4.82
N ALA A 55 14.79 26.91 -4.02
CA ALA A 55 14.25 27.63 -2.86
C ALA A 55 14.27 26.74 -1.62
N VAL A 56 14.51 27.36 -0.47
CA VAL A 56 14.33 26.74 0.85
C VAL A 56 12.85 26.74 1.19
N ILE A 57 12.34 25.61 1.66
CA ILE A 57 10.93 25.40 2.02
C ILE A 57 10.88 24.94 3.46
N SER A 58 10.07 25.62 4.28
CA SER A 58 9.88 25.30 5.69
C SER A 58 8.43 24.92 5.97
N MET A 59 8.22 23.81 6.69
CA MET A 59 6.91 23.41 7.19
C MET A 59 6.76 23.93 8.63
N GLY A 60 5.63 24.57 8.93
CA GLY A 60 5.30 25.11 10.26
C GLY A 60 4.97 24.05 11.33
N THR A 61 5.65 22.91 11.32
CA THR A 61 5.55 21.85 12.33
C THR A 61 6.60 22.06 13.42
N GLU A 62 6.43 21.47 14.61
CA GLU A 62 7.48 21.38 15.63
C GLU A 62 8.00 19.94 15.73
N PRO A 63 9.31 19.67 15.50
CA PRO A 63 10.31 20.60 14.99
C PRO A 63 10.05 21.02 13.52
N PRO A 64 10.55 22.20 13.10
CA PRO A 64 10.36 22.66 11.72
C PRO A 64 11.13 21.74 10.77
N HIS A 65 10.40 21.21 9.79
CA HIS A 65 11.01 20.47 8.70
C HIS A 65 11.40 21.44 7.59
N VAL A 66 12.68 21.44 7.24
CA VAL A 66 13.25 22.31 6.20
C VAL A 66 13.84 21.45 5.09
N PHE A 67 13.53 21.78 3.84
CA PHE A 67 14.06 21.10 2.65
C PHE A 67 14.24 22.10 1.50
N ARG A 68 14.96 21.71 0.45
CA ARG A 68 15.13 22.53 -0.76
C ARG A 68 14.30 21.96 -1.90
N LEU A 69 13.62 22.82 -2.65
CA LEU A 69 12.93 22.48 -3.89
C LEU A 69 13.55 23.24 -5.08
N PRO A 70 13.76 22.58 -6.23
CA PRO A 70 14.08 23.28 -7.47
C PRO A 70 12.97 24.27 -7.86
N LEU A 71 13.33 25.45 -8.33
CA LEU A 71 12.39 26.48 -8.80
C LEU A 71 11.51 25.98 -9.94
N ALA A 72 12.02 25.06 -10.77
CA ALA A 72 11.26 24.44 -11.85
C ALA A 72 10.04 23.62 -11.36
N LEU A 73 10.00 23.23 -10.09
CA LEU A 73 8.88 22.51 -9.48
C LEU A 73 7.93 23.44 -8.71
N LEU A 74 8.25 24.73 -8.61
CA LEU A 74 7.45 25.71 -7.90
C LEU A 74 6.58 26.51 -8.87
N PRO A 75 5.47 27.10 -8.39
CA PRO A 75 4.68 28.02 -9.20
C PRO A 75 5.52 29.18 -9.75
N PRO A 76 5.21 29.70 -10.95
CA PRO A 76 5.90 30.85 -11.51
C PRO A 76 5.74 32.07 -10.61
N GLY A 77 6.81 32.85 -10.46
CA GLY A 77 6.83 34.04 -9.59
C GLY A 77 6.97 33.71 -8.09
N THR A 78 7.36 32.49 -7.74
CA THR A 78 7.68 32.15 -6.35
C THR A 78 8.86 32.99 -5.85
N ALA A 79 8.66 33.69 -4.73
CA ALA A 79 9.65 34.54 -4.07
C ALA A 79 9.74 34.21 -2.58
N ALA A 80 10.82 34.67 -1.94
CA ALA A 80 10.99 34.54 -0.50
C ALA A 80 9.83 35.18 0.27
N GLY A 81 9.34 34.50 1.30
CA GLY A 81 8.19 34.89 2.10
C GLY A 81 6.83 34.39 1.59
N ASN A 82 6.76 33.85 0.37
CA ASN A 82 5.51 33.27 -0.13
C ASN A 82 5.08 32.05 0.69
N ILE A 83 3.77 31.84 0.84
CA ILE A 83 3.20 30.62 1.39
C ILE A 83 2.57 29.84 0.24
N ILE A 84 2.94 28.57 0.10
CA ILE A 84 2.42 27.68 -0.95
C ILE A 84 1.80 26.42 -0.33
N LEU A 85 0.83 25.85 -1.02
CA LEU A 85 0.19 24.60 -0.62
C LEU A 85 0.89 23.43 -1.31
N LEU A 86 1.57 22.59 -0.52
CA LEU A 86 2.20 21.36 -0.98
C LEU A 86 1.24 20.19 -0.78
N GLN A 87 0.80 19.60 -1.89
CA GLN A 87 -0.02 18.38 -1.89
C GLN A 87 0.84 17.19 -2.31
N THR A 88 0.99 16.20 -1.43
CA THR A 88 1.62 14.93 -1.76
C THR A 88 0.57 13.85 -1.91
N MET A 89 0.66 13.07 -2.99
CA MET A 89 -0.26 11.97 -3.28
C MET A 89 0.51 10.76 -3.77
N ARG A 90 0.07 9.57 -3.36
CA ARG A 90 0.60 8.31 -3.89
C ARG A 90 -0.18 7.90 -5.13
N ASP A 91 0.45 7.96 -6.29
CA ASP A 91 -0.12 7.39 -7.52
C ASP A 91 0.19 5.90 -7.61
N SER A 92 -0.73 5.08 -7.10
CA SER A 92 -0.61 3.62 -7.15
C SER A 92 -0.67 3.07 -8.57
N GLY A 93 -1.30 3.76 -9.51
CA GLY A 93 -1.38 3.36 -10.92
C GLY A 93 -0.03 3.48 -11.61
N ALA A 94 0.60 4.65 -11.48
CA ALA A 94 1.94 4.91 -12.01
C ALA A 94 3.00 3.94 -11.43
N VAL A 95 2.90 3.62 -10.13
CA VAL A 95 3.78 2.63 -9.49
C VAL A 95 3.61 1.25 -10.13
N GLN A 96 2.37 0.76 -10.29
CA GLN A 96 2.11 -0.55 -10.88
C GLN A 96 2.59 -0.63 -12.34
N GLU A 97 2.36 0.42 -13.12
CA GLU A 97 2.84 0.49 -14.50
C GLU A 97 4.37 0.44 -14.56
N ARG A 98 5.04 1.23 -13.70
CA ARG A 98 6.50 1.23 -13.61
C ARG A 98 7.06 -0.14 -13.23
N GLU A 99 6.45 -0.83 -12.27
CA GLU A 99 6.87 -2.19 -11.88
C GLU A 99 6.70 -3.20 -13.02
N ARG A 100 5.60 -3.12 -13.78
CA ARG A 100 5.40 -3.97 -14.96
C ARG A 100 6.49 -3.72 -16.00
N GLY A 101 6.81 -2.46 -16.28
CA GLY A 101 7.89 -2.08 -17.19
C GLY A 101 9.26 -2.61 -16.74
N ILE A 102 9.58 -2.49 -15.45
CA ILE A 102 10.83 -3.02 -14.89
C ILE A 102 10.91 -4.54 -15.05
N ARG A 103 9.82 -5.28 -14.74
CA ARG A 103 9.77 -6.74 -14.91
C ARG A 103 9.95 -7.15 -16.37
N ALA A 104 9.34 -6.42 -17.30
CA ALA A 104 9.49 -6.68 -18.74
C ALA A 104 10.94 -6.45 -19.20
N LEU A 105 11.56 -5.33 -18.81
CA LEU A 105 12.95 -5.03 -19.14
C LEU A 105 13.92 -6.07 -18.57
N GLN A 106 13.70 -6.51 -17.33
CA GLN A 106 14.49 -7.58 -16.72
C GLN A 106 14.35 -8.92 -17.48
N ALA A 107 13.15 -9.24 -17.94
CA ALA A 107 12.92 -10.44 -18.74
C ALA A 107 13.63 -10.36 -20.10
N GLU A 108 13.59 -9.20 -20.76
CA GLU A 108 14.27 -8.94 -22.03
C GLU A 108 15.79 -9.07 -21.89
N ILE A 109 16.39 -8.42 -20.89
CA ILE A 109 17.83 -8.51 -20.62
C ILE A 109 18.22 -9.98 -20.39
N ARG A 110 17.47 -10.72 -19.56
CA ARG A 110 17.74 -12.14 -19.33
C ARG A 110 17.62 -12.99 -20.59
N ALA A 111 16.67 -12.69 -21.48
CA ALA A 111 16.53 -13.40 -22.74
C ALA A 111 17.71 -13.10 -23.69
N ARG A 112 18.18 -11.85 -23.71
CA ARG A 112 19.27 -11.39 -24.59
C ARG A 112 20.64 -11.95 -24.21
N PHE A 113 20.93 -12.06 -22.92
CA PHE A 113 22.24 -12.48 -22.40
C PHE A 113 22.25 -13.91 -21.82
N ARG A 114 21.27 -14.75 -22.17
CA ARG A 114 21.24 -16.19 -21.84
C ARG A 114 22.00 -17.08 -22.83
N ARG A 115 22.71 -16.47 -23.78
CA ARG A 115 23.67 -17.12 -24.69
C ARG A 115 25.08 -16.85 -24.17
#